data_AF-A0A0F3IIN3-F1
#
_entry.id   AF-A0A0F3IIN3-F1
#
_cell.length_a   1.000
_cell.length_b   1.000
_cell.length_c   1.000
_cell.angle_alpha   90.00
_cell.angle_beta   90.00
_cell.angle_gamma   90.00
#
_symmetry.space_group_name_H-M   'P 1'
#
loop_
_entity.id
_entity.type
_entity.pdbx_description
1 polymer ?
#
loop_
_entity_poly.entity_id
_entity_poly.type
_entity_poly.pdbx_seq_one_letter_code
_entity_poly.pdbx_strand_id
1 'polypeptide(L)'
;MANNNGTISFYLYSTTKQGQVPSFFDIKINVTTNTGLNLGIVDAWCIDTGVGIEWLKNYTGTLYATNEYQTWDSAIFPTVGNKENFDSVTWLLNQDFSKAGNVGGYTYADVQGAIWTLLGDGNTSTWAPGENYNMTRISQLVTLALSHDGYKADITDADTTNDYTTLAIDTLTADGTTAKQPLIIKVQSAALGDYVWEDTNADGIQDATEKGIAGVEVKLVRDLNNDNKFDGPNEVLQTTTTGPNGEYKFVGLTPGADYRVVFSTPNGFDNASPRHIGDIAKDSDGAVSDIVVLGAGEWNKTIDAGFYKLASLGDRVWVDANANGVQDAGEANKEGVTVELYKSSDLTTPITSQVTGSDGAYKFTDLV
;
A
#
# COMPACT_ATOMS: atom_id res chain seq x y z
N MET A 1 10.27 -6.74 14.50
CA MET A 1 8.83 -6.40 14.48
C MET A 1 8.75 -4.89 14.35
N ALA A 2 8.83 -4.35 13.13
CA ALA A 2 8.62 -2.92 12.92
C ALA A 2 7.13 -2.62 13.07
N ASN A 3 6.76 -2.24 14.28
CA ASN A 3 5.48 -1.62 14.58
C ASN A 3 5.67 -0.11 14.35
N ASN A 4 5.58 0.37 13.11
CA ASN A 4 5.41 1.81 12.87
C ASN A 4 3.93 2.18 12.96
N ASN A 5 3.35 1.93 14.13
CA ASN A 5 2.05 2.44 14.50
C ASN A 5 2.22 3.14 15.84
N GLY A 6 2.37 4.47 15.79
CA GLY A 6 2.78 5.27 16.92
C GLY A 6 1.88 5.12 18.16
N THR A 7 2.44 5.42 19.33
CA THR A 7 1.66 5.54 20.56
C THR A 7 0.61 6.64 20.39
N ILE A 8 -0.65 6.28 20.57
CA ILE A 8 -1.79 7.17 20.57
C ILE A 8 -2.21 7.49 22.00
N SER A 9 -2.83 8.65 22.18
CA SER A 9 -3.67 8.94 23.34
C SER A 9 -5.11 9.03 22.88
N PHE A 10 -6.06 8.48 23.63
CA PHE A 10 -7.47 8.58 23.26
C PHE A 10 -8.35 8.75 24.48
N TYR A 11 -9.52 9.35 24.24
CA TYR A 11 -10.52 9.63 25.23
C TYR A 11 -11.81 8.89 24.88
N LEU A 12 -12.37 8.17 25.85
CA LEU A 12 -13.67 7.52 25.68
C LEU A 12 -14.76 8.59 25.63
N TYR A 13 -15.37 8.70 24.45
CA TYR A 13 -16.41 9.64 24.16
C TYR A 13 -17.73 8.87 24.04
N SER A 14 -18.83 9.35 24.62
CA SER A 14 -20.13 8.77 24.26
C SER A 14 -21.19 9.82 24.39
N THR A 15 -22.03 9.89 23.36
CA THR A 15 -23.23 10.73 23.34
C THR A 15 -24.49 9.93 23.71
N THR A 16 -24.42 8.59 23.84
CA THR A 16 -25.60 7.71 23.79
C THR A 16 -25.77 6.71 24.95
N LYS A 17 -24.77 6.44 25.80
CA LYS A 17 -24.93 5.50 26.94
C LYS A 17 -24.18 5.94 28.20
N GLN A 18 -24.81 6.73 29.07
CA GLN A 18 -24.32 6.93 30.43
C GLN A 18 -24.74 5.76 31.34
N GLY A 19 -23.78 5.04 31.93
CA GLY A 19 -24.03 4.21 33.13
C GLY A 19 -23.83 2.69 33.03
N GLN A 20 -23.42 2.13 31.87
CA GLN A 20 -23.01 0.73 31.73
C GLN A 20 -21.74 0.66 30.87
N VAL A 21 -20.84 -0.31 31.10
CA VAL A 21 -19.66 -0.54 30.25
C VAL A 21 -20.18 -1.02 28.90
N PRO A 22 -20.15 -0.21 27.84
CA PRO A 22 -20.69 -0.64 26.57
C PRO A 22 -19.62 -1.46 25.88
N SER A 23 -20.10 -2.43 25.15
CA SER A 23 -19.23 -3.20 24.27
C SER A 23 -18.91 -2.46 22.97
N PHE A 24 -19.71 -1.42 22.64
CA PHE A 24 -19.57 -0.52 21.50
C PHE A 24 -19.70 0.96 21.92
N PHE A 25 -18.74 1.82 21.53
CA PHE A 25 -18.69 3.23 21.93
C PHE A 25 -17.81 4.06 21.00
N ASP A 26 -17.94 5.39 21.09
CA ASP A 26 -17.06 6.30 20.37
C ASP A 26 -15.74 6.51 21.13
N ILE A 27 -14.63 6.64 20.43
CA ILE A 27 -13.40 7.17 21.01
C ILE A 27 -12.92 8.35 20.20
N LYS A 28 -12.41 9.36 20.91
CA LYS A 28 -11.67 10.45 20.27
C LYS A 28 -10.19 10.14 20.34
N ILE A 29 -9.58 9.85 19.20
CA ILE A 29 -8.16 9.58 19.09
C ILE A 29 -7.42 10.91 18.92
N ASN A 30 -6.50 11.19 19.83
CA ASN A 30 -5.55 12.28 19.73
C ASN A 30 -4.18 11.66 19.46
N VAL A 31 -3.76 11.69 18.19
CA VAL A 31 -2.47 11.14 17.81
C VAL A 31 -1.36 12.08 18.28
N THR A 32 -0.42 11.53 19.05
CA THR A 32 0.70 12.27 19.65
C THR A 32 1.98 12.25 18.82
N THR A 33 2.02 11.53 17.69
CA THR A 33 3.21 11.34 16.85
C THR A 33 2.96 11.67 15.37
N ASN A 34 4.05 11.80 14.60
CA ASN A 34 4.09 12.19 13.18
C ASN A 34 3.47 11.17 12.19
N THR A 35 2.57 10.28 12.60
CA THR A 35 1.98 9.26 11.71
C THR A 35 1.00 9.84 10.68
N GLY A 36 0.70 11.15 10.71
CA GLY A 36 -0.26 11.79 9.81
C GLY A 36 -1.72 11.37 10.03
N LEU A 37 -1.98 10.37 10.89
CA LEU A 37 -3.30 9.87 11.22
C LEU A 37 -4.08 10.89 12.06
N ASN A 38 -5.08 11.54 11.46
CA ASN A 38 -6.07 12.32 12.19
C ASN A 38 -7.45 11.64 12.05
N LEU A 39 -7.73 10.70 12.95
CA LEU A 39 -8.94 9.88 12.89
C LEU A 39 -10.16 10.54 13.54
N GLY A 40 -9.97 11.59 14.35
CA GLY A 40 -11.07 12.27 15.02
C GLY A 40 -11.83 11.36 15.99
N ILE A 41 -13.15 11.25 15.78
CA ILE A 41 -14.04 10.37 16.56
C ILE A 41 -14.31 9.13 15.71
N VAL A 42 -14.05 7.96 16.27
CA VAL A 42 -14.26 6.67 15.61
C VAL A 42 -15.07 5.73 16.49
N ASP A 43 -15.82 4.85 15.84
CA ASP A 43 -16.48 3.72 16.45
C ASP A 43 -15.44 2.71 16.96
N ALA A 44 -15.61 2.23 18.19
CA ALA A 44 -14.78 1.24 18.84
C ALA A 44 -15.61 0.08 19.40
N TRP A 45 -15.07 -1.13 19.31
CA TRP A 45 -15.66 -2.35 19.86
C TRP A 45 -14.66 -3.07 20.76
N CYS A 46 -15.18 -3.72 21.78
CA CYS A 46 -14.42 -4.55 22.70
C CYS A 46 -13.90 -5.82 22.03
N ILE A 47 -12.67 -6.24 22.33
CA ILE A 47 -12.10 -7.52 21.85
C ILE A 47 -12.13 -8.61 22.95
N ASP A 48 -12.01 -8.22 24.22
CA ASP A 48 -11.93 -9.13 25.37
C ASP A 48 -13.21 -9.03 26.22
N THR A 49 -13.83 -10.15 26.56
CA THR A 49 -15.03 -10.20 27.41
C THR A 49 -14.71 -10.13 28.90
N GLY A 50 -13.49 -10.49 29.31
CA GLY A 50 -13.03 -10.57 30.70
C GLY A 50 -12.41 -9.27 31.23
N VAL A 51 -12.15 -8.28 30.38
CA VAL A 51 -11.50 -7.02 30.76
C VAL A 51 -12.47 -5.84 30.62
N GLY A 52 -12.46 -4.95 31.62
CA GLY A 52 -13.30 -3.76 31.62
C GLY A 52 -12.56 -2.50 31.17
N ILE A 53 -13.33 -1.51 30.72
CA ILE A 53 -12.85 -0.14 30.46
C ILE A 53 -13.74 0.87 31.20
N GLU A 54 -13.14 1.98 31.62
CA GLU A 54 -13.80 3.00 32.42
C GLU A 54 -14.15 4.23 31.57
N TRP A 55 -15.34 4.76 31.78
CA TRP A 55 -15.84 5.93 31.08
C TRP A 55 -15.10 7.23 31.40
N LEU A 56 -15.07 8.13 30.41
CA LEU A 56 -14.57 9.51 30.56
C LEU A 56 -13.12 9.56 31.07
N LYS A 57 -12.33 8.54 30.73
CA LYS A 57 -10.90 8.43 31.03
C LYS A 57 -10.07 8.61 29.77
N ASN A 58 -8.83 9.04 30.00
CA ASN A 58 -7.78 9.01 28.98
C ASN A 58 -7.07 7.65 29.06
N TYR A 59 -6.74 7.14 27.88
CA TYR A 59 -5.94 5.94 27.69
C TYR A 59 -4.83 6.23 26.70
N THR A 60 -3.82 5.38 26.71
CA THR A 60 -2.80 5.31 25.67
C THR A 60 -2.84 3.94 25.02
N GLY A 61 -2.20 3.79 23.87
CA GLY A 61 -2.05 2.49 23.23
C GLY A 61 -1.28 2.61 21.92
N THR A 62 -1.17 1.51 21.23
CA THR A 62 -0.50 1.28 19.96
C THR A 62 -1.55 0.74 18.99
N LEU A 63 -1.51 1.20 17.75
CA LEU A 63 -2.40 0.69 16.71
C LEU A 63 -1.80 -0.56 16.07
N TYR A 64 -2.63 -1.50 15.62
CA TYR A 64 -2.21 -2.68 14.89
C TYR A 64 -3.12 -2.86 13.68
N ALA A 65 -2.52 -2.95 12.49
CA ALA A 65 -3.23 -3.18 11.23
C ALA A 65 -3.82 -4.59 11.23
N THR A 66 -5.15 -4.73 11.16
CA THR A 66 -5.75 -6.07 11.32
C THR A 66 -5.62 -6.97 10.10
N ASN A 67 -5.36 -6.37 8.94
CA ASN A 67 -5.37 -6.98 7.62
C ASN A 67 -3.95 -7.28 7.06
N GLU A 68 -2.89 -6.99 7.82
CA GLU A 68 -1.49 -7.05 7.35
C GLU A 68 -0.59 -7.97 8.19
N TYR A 69 -1.18 -8.96 8.88
CA TYR A 69 -0.47 -9.71 9.92
C TYR A 69 0.57 -10.71 9.43
N GLN A 70 1.77 -10.64 10.05
CA GLN A 70 2.70 -11.77 10.11
C GLN A 70 2.89 -12.35 11.53
N THR A 71 2.64 -11.60 12.61
CA THR A 71 2.66 -12.13 13.99
C THR A 71 1.71 -11.36 14.91
N TRP A 72 0.68 -12.04 15.42
CA TRP A 72 -0.21 -11.53 16.46
C TRP A 72 0.35 -11.94 17.83
N ASP A 73 0.38 -11.02 18.78
CA ASP A 73 0.94 -11.28 20.10
C ASP A 73 -0.18 -11.57 21.11
N SER A 74 -0.27 -12.83 21.54
CA SER A 74 -1.23 -13.25 22.56
C SER A 74 -0.92 -12.70 23.96
N ALA A 75 0.27 -12.14 24.19
CA ALA A 75 0.55 -11.38 25.41
C ALA A 75 -0.16 -10.02 25.41
N ILE A 76 -0.36 -9.43 24.22
CA ILE A 76 -1.02 -8.13 24.04
C ILE A 76 -2.54 -8.31 23.90
N PHE A 77 -2.97 -9.34 23.19
CA PHE A 77 -4.37 -9.64 22.90
C PHE A 77 -4.73 -11.08 23.28
N PRO A 78 -4.88 -11.38 24.59
CA PRO A 78 -4.95 -12.74 25.10
C PRO A 78 -6.21 -13.53 24.73
N THR A 79 -7.32 -12.87 24.43
CA THR A 79 -8.60 -13.53 24.08
C THR A 79 -8.78 -13.77 22.59
N VAL A 80 -7.87 -13.28 21.74
CA VAL A 80 -7.95 -13.49 20.29
C VAL A 80 -7.33 -14.84 19.95
N GLY A 81 -8.19 -15.85 19.84
CA GLY A 81 -7.84 -17.21 19.43
C GLY A 81 -7.85 -17.43 17.92
N ASN A 82 -8.70 -16.68 17.18
CA ASN A 82 -8.92 -16.84 15.74
C ASN A 82 -8.60 -15.55 14.98
N LYS A 83 -7.34 -15.11 15.05
CA LYS A 83 -6.86 -13.87 14.40
C LYS A 83 -7.03 -13.87 12.88
N GLU A 84 -7.11 -15.03 12.24
CA GLU A 84 -7.35 -15.16 10.80
C GLU A 84 -8.70 -14.56 10.40
N ASN A 85 -9.69 -14.50 11.31
CA ASN A 85 -11.02 -13.98 11.01
C ASN A 85 -11.12 -12.44 11.05
N PHE A 86 -10.00 -11.70 11.13
CA PHE A 86 -10.04 -10.23 11.18
C PHE A 86 -10.64 -9.61 9.91
N ASP A 87 -10.46 -10.23 8.76
CA ASP A 87 -11.11 -9.81 7.51
C ASP A 87 -12.63 -10.00 7.57
N SER A 88 -13.10 -11.08 8.17
CA SER A 88 -14.51 -11.36 8.42
C SER A 88 -15.10 -10.34 9.40
N VAL A 89 -14.35 -9.96 10.43
CA VAL A 89 -14.72 -8.86 11.34
C VAL A 89 -14.74 -7.53 10.59
N THR A 90 -13.77 -7.27 9.70
CA THR A 90 -13.74 -6.07 8.87
C THR A 90 -14.98 -5.99 7.99
N TRP A 91 -15.33 -7.09 7.29
CA TRP A 91 -16.55 -7.19 6.51
C TRP A 91 -17.79 -6.91 7.36
N LEU A 92 -17.89 -7.55 8.54
CA LEU A 92 -19.01 -7.38 9.46
C LEU A 92 -19.21 -5.90 9.80
N LEU A 93 -18.14 -5.18 10.11
CA LEU A 93 -18.20 -3.76 10.49
C LEU A 93 -18.46 -2.79 9.33
N ASN A 94 -18.36 -3.25 8.08
CA ASN A 94 -18.77 -2.48 6.89
C ASN A 94 -20.29 -2.58 6.62
N GLN A 95 -21.00 -3.52 7.25
CA GLN A 95 -22.43 -3.69 6.98
C GLN A 95 -23.30 -2.64 7.68
N ASP A 96 -24.34 -2.19 6.98
CA ASP A 96 -25.40 -1.36 7.56
C ASP A 96 -26.53 -2.23 8.14
N PHE A 97 -26.35 -2.66 9.39
CA PHE A 97 -27.35 -3.46 10.12
C PHE A 97 -28.60 -2.68 10.57
N SER A 98 -28.65 -1.37 10.31
CA SER A 98 -29.78 -0.51 10.68
C SER A 98 -30.90 -0.50 9.63
N LYS A 99 -30.59 -0.92 8.38
CA LYS A 99 -31.53 -0.92 7.26
C LYS A 99 -32.12 -2.30 6.97
N ALA A 100 -33.44 -2.36 6.84
CA ALA A 100 -34.12 -3.55 6.35
C ALA A 100 -33.71 -3.84 4.90
N GLY A 101 -33.24 -5.06 4.62
CA GLY A 101 -32.90 -5.53 3.27
C GLY A 101 -31.42 -5.85 3.02
N ASN A 102 -30.49 -5.35 3.84
CA ASN A 102 -29.08 -5.78 3.73
C ASN A 102 -28.75 -6.94 4.67
N VAL A 103 -29.29 -6.94 5.91
CA VAL A 103 -29.22 -8.14 6.76
C VAL A 103 -30.34 -8.23 7.82
N GLY A 104 -31.12 -7.17 8.05
CA GLY A 104 -32.24 -7.17 9.00
C GLY A 104 -31.87 -6.62 10.39
N GLY A 105 -32.87 -6.46 11.26
CA GLY A 105 -32.80 -5.71 12.53
C GLY A 105 -31.94 -6.32 13.64
N TYR A 106 -30.64 -6.47 13.37
CA TYR A 106 -29.60 -6.78 14.34
C TYR A 106 -29.30 -5.56 15.22
N THR A 107 -28.94 -5.83 16.46
CA THR A 107 -28.54 -4.80 17.42
C THR A 107 -27.02 -4.69 17.50
N TYR A 108 -26.50 -3.58 18.04
CA TYR A 108 -25.06 -3.48 18.34
C TYR A 108 -24.57 -4.58 19.28
N ALA A 109 -25.42 -5.10 20.17
CA ALA A 109 -25.09 -6.23 21.02
C ALA A 109 -24.94 -7.54 20.21
N ASP A 110 -25.76 -7.74 19.18
CA ASP A 110 -25.62 -8.88 18.26
C ASP A 110 -24.31 -8.79 17.47
N VAL A 111 -23.96 -7.59 16.98
CA VAL A 111 -22.69 -7.34 16.27
C VAL A 111 -21.50 -7.58 17.19
N GLN A 112 -21.54 -7.07 18.42
CA GLN A 112 -20.50 -7.31 19.40
C GLN A 112 -20.31 -8.79 19.70
N GLY A 113 -21.39 -9.52 19.98
CA GLY A 113 -21.34 -10.95 20.25
C GLY A 113 -20.73 -11.74 19.09
N ALA A 114 -21.00 -11.29 17.86
CA ALA A 114 -20.38 -11.85 16.65
C ALA A 114 -18.88 -11.56 16.58
N ILE A 115 -18.41 -10.34 16.89
CA ILE A 115 -16.98 -10.01 16.95
C ILE A 115 -16.25 -10.92 17.94
N TRP A 116 -16.75 -11.04 19.17
CA TRP A 116 -16.15 -11.93 20.17
C TRP A 116 -16.11 -13.38 19.71
N THR A 117 -17.21 -13.88 19.14
CA THR A 117 -17.28 -15.26 18.64
C THR A 117 -16.31 -15.48 17.47
N LEU A 118 -16.22 -14.54 16.53
CA LEU A 118 -15.31 -14.59 15.37
C LEU A 118 -13.86 -14.65 15.83
N LEU A 119 -13.48 -13.87 16.85
CA LEU A 119 -12.12 -13.81 17.38
C LEU A 119 -11.79 -14.92 18.39
N GLY A 120 -12.75 -15.80 18.73
CA GLY A 120 -12.54 -16.96 19.60
C GLY A 120 -12.91 -16.76 21.07
N ASP A 121 -13.47 -15.61 21.44
CA ASP A 121 -13.94 -15.29 22.79
C ASP A 121 -15.45 -15.54 22.97
N GLY A 122 -15.90 -16.76 22.66
CA GLY A 122 -17.32 -17.13 22.69
C GLY A 122 -17.92 -17.36 24.09
N ASN A 123 -17.23 -16.98 25.17
CA ASN A 123 -17.71 -17.24 26.52
C ASN A 123 -18.84 -16.28 26.91
N THR A 124 -20.08 -16.66 26.60
CA THR A 124 -21.27 -15.86 26.90
C THR A 124 -21.48 -15.52 28.39
N SER A 125 -20.81 -16.21 29.32
CA SER A 125 -20.92 -15.95 30.76
C SER A 125 -20.17 -14.69 31.23
N THR A 126 -19.26 -14.16 30.42
CA THR A 126 -18.45 -12.96 30.70
C THR A 126 -18.95 -11.73 29.95
N TRP A 127 -20.00 -11.86 29.13
CA TRP A 127 -20.51 -10.75 28.33
C TRP A 127 -21.13 -9.66 29.21
N ALA A 128 -20.96 -8.39 28.79
CA ALA A 128 -21.32 -7.24 29.60
C ALA A 128 -22.78 -7.31 30.09
N PRO A 129 -23.04 -7.25 31.41
CA PRO A 129 -24.38 -7.41 31.95
C PRO A 129 -25.25 -6.19 31.59
N GLY A 130 -26.45 -6.46 31.04
CA GLY A 130 -27.44 -5.43 30.71
C GLY A 130 -27.72 -5.23 29.22
N GLU A 131 -26.98 -5.90 28.33
CA GLU A 131 -27.30 -5.94 26.89
C GLU A 131 -28.11 -7.19 26.52
N ASN A 132 -29.06 -7.03 25.59
CA ASN A 132 -29.92 -8.12 25.12
C ASN A 132 -29.25 -8.85 23.95
N TYR A 133 -28.33 -9.77 24.26
CA TYR A 133 -27.67 -10.60 23.25
C TYR A 133 -28.61 -11.70 22.75
N ASN A 134 -28.76 -11.85 21.43
CA ASN A 134 -29.52 -12.93 20.83
C ASN A 134 -28.59 -13.94 20.14
N MET A 135 -28.38 -15.10 20.77
CA MET A 135 -27.45 -16.11 20.28
C MET A 135 -27.77 -16.63 18.87
N THR A 136 -29.05 -16.74 18.51
CA THR A 136 -29.44 -17.15 17.15
C THR A 136 -28.99 -16.13 16.12
N ARG A 137 -29.17 -14.83 16.42
CA ARG A 137 -28.75 -13.73 15.54
C ARG A 137 -27.23 -13.62 15.45
N ILE A 138 -26.54 -13.78 16.57
CA ILE A 138 -25.08 -13.80 16.62
C ILE A 138 -24.54 -14.94 15.74
N SER A 139 -25.07 -16.16 15.88
CA SER A 139 -24.64 -17.28 15.03
C SER A 139 -24.89 -17.02 13.53
N GLN A 140 -25.99 -16.34 13.18
CA GLN A 140 -26.27 -15.91 11.80
C GLN A 140 -25.23 -14.90 11.29
N LEU A 141 -24.91 -13.88 12.09
CA LEU A 141 -23.87 -12.90 11.74
C LEU A 141 -22.50 -13.54 11.58
N VAL A 142 -22.12 -14.45 12.49
CA VAL A 142 -20.85 -15.18 12.42
C VAL A 142 -20.78 -16.02 11.13
N THR A 143 -21.82 -16.78 10.81
CA THR A 143 -21.86 -17.58 9.57
C THR A 143 -21.76 -16.70 8.32
N LEU A 144 -22.43 -15.55 8.31
CA LEU A 144 -22.41 -14.63 7.18
C LEU A 144 -21.07 -13.91 7.03
N ALA A 145 -20.44 -13.51 8.15
CA ALA A 145 -19.12 -12.90 8.13
C ALA A 145 -18.07 -13.88 7.60
N LEU A 146 -18.08 -15.13 8.09
CA LEU A 146 -17.17 -16.18 7.61
C LEU A 146 -17.40 -16.56 6.14
N SER A 147 -18.57 -16.29 5.56
CA SER A 147 -18.77 -16.49 4.12
C SER A 147 -18.13 -15.40 3.25
N HIS A 148 -17.58 -14.36 3.88
CA HIS A 148 -16.85 -13.25 3.25
C HIS A 148 -15.40 -13.15 3.75
N ASP A 149 -14.84 -14.29 4.18
CA ASP A 149 -13.42 -14.45 4.44
C ASP A 149 -12.58 -13.97 3.24
N GLY A 150 -11.46 -13.27 3.51
CA GLY A 150 -10.64 -12.57 2.52
C GLY A 150 -11.16 -11.20 2.07
N TYR A 151 -12.15 -10.63 2.75
CA TYR A 151 -12.67 -9.29 2.45
C TYR A 151 -11.57 -8.21 2.44
N LYS A 152 -11.62 -7.33 1.44
CA LYS A 152 -10.76 -6.15 1.31
C LYS A 152 -11.62 -4.93 1.05
N ALA A 153 -11.39 -3.88 1.84
CA ALA A 153 -12.00 -2.58 1.62
C ALA A 153 -11.49 -1.94 0.33
N ASP A 154 -12.36 -1.24 -0.42
CA ASP A 154 -11.99 -0.61 -1.69
C ASP A 154 -12.57 0.81 -1.82
N ILE A 155 -11.77 1.82 -1.45
CA ILE A 155 -12.15 3.24 -1.60
C ILE A 155 -12.14 3.76 -3.05
N THR A 156 -11.76 2.92 -4.03
CA THR A 156 -11.59 3.37 -5.42
C THR A 156 -12.88 3.30 -6.23
N ASP A 157 -13.95 2.75 -5.65
CA ASP A 157 -15.27 2.69 -6.26
C ASP A 157 -16.21 3.78 -5.71
N ALA A 158 -17.50 3.69 -6.06
CA ALA A 158 -18.51 4.64 -5.59
C ALA A 158 -19.29 4.14 -4.36
N ASP A 159 -19.05 2.90 -3.93
CA ASP A 159 -19.74 2.24 -2.83
C ASP A 159 -19.03 2.48 -1.49
N THR A 160 -19.35 3.62 -0.89
CA THR A 160 -18.76 4.02 0.39
C THR A 160 -19.10 3.11 1.57
N THR A 161 -19.93 2.07 1.38
CA THR A 161 -20.31 1.14 2.46
C THR A 161 -19.20 0.16 2.78
N ASN A 162 -18.26 -0.04 1.86
CA ASN A 162 -17.21 -1.06 1.97
C ASN A 162 -15.79 -0.48 2.18
N ASP A 163 -15.68 0.85 2.28
CA ASP A 163 -14.43 1.62 2.32
C ASP A 163 -13.57 1.46 3.58
N TYR A 164 -14.03 0.74 4.58
CA TYR A 164 -13.39 0.76 5.90
C TYR A 164 -12.56 -0.49 6.17
N THR A 165 -11.37 -0.28 6.69
CA THR A 165 -10.56 -1.31 7.35
C THR A 165 -10.67 -1.20 8.85
N THR A 166 -10.13 -2.17 9.58
CA THR A 166 -10.10 -2.16 11.03
C THR A 166 -8.68 -2.09 11.58
N LEU A 167 -8.53 -1.46 12.74
CA LEU A 167 -7.29 -1.45 13.51
C LEU A 167 -7.58 -1.98 14.92
N ALA A 168 -6.64 -2.72 15.49
CA ALA A 168 -6.68 -3.09 16.90
C ALA A 168 -5.86 -2.12 17.76
N ILE A 169 -6.24 -1.96 19.03
CA ILE A 169 -5.58 -1.10 20.02
C ILE A 169 -5.24 -1.93 21.26
N ASP A 170 -3.98 -1.94 21.68
CA ASP A 170 -3.57 -2.42 23.00
C ASP A 170 -3.82 -1.31 24.04
N THR A 171 -5.03 -1.26 24.57
CA THR A 171 -5.41 -0.18 25.49
C THR A 171 -4.64 -0.29 26.80
N LEU A 172 -3.97 0.79 27.17
CA LEU A 172 -3.25 0.97 28.43
C LEU A 172 -3.81 2.17 29.19
N THR A 173 -3.71 2.16 30.52
CA THR A 173 -3.93 3.36 31.36
C THR A 173 -3.12 4.55 30.86
N ALA A 174 -3.54 5.78 31.16
CA ALA A 174 -2.90 7.00 30.65
C ALA A 174 -1.39 7.14 30.91
N ASP A 175 -0.85 6.42 31.89
CA ASP A 175 0.58 6.35 32.22
C ASP A 175 1.33 5.26 31.42
N GLY A 176 0.65 4.52 30.56
CA GLY A 176 1.19 3.44 29.73
C GLY A 176 1.57 2.16 30.49
N THR A 177 1.10 1.97 31.73
CA THR A 177 1.61 0.88 32.59
C THR A 177 0.69 -0.33 32.69
N THR A 178 -0.63 -0.14 32.66
CA THR A 178 -1.60 -1.19 32.97
C THR A 178 -2.50 -1.47 31.78
N ALA A 179 -2.48 -2.72 31.31
CA ALA A 179 -3.38 -3.19 30.26
C ALA A 179 -4.84 -3.09 30.67
N LYS A 180 -5.65 -2.68 29.71
CA LYS A 180 -7.10 -2.48 29.78
C LYS A 180 -7.73 -3.06 28.52
N GLN A 181 -9.03 -2.88 28.38
CA GLN A 181 -9.80 -3.52 27.33
C GLN A 181 -9.22 -3.25 25.94
N PRO A 182 -8.69 -4.27 25.24
CA PRO A 182 -8.27 -4.10 23.86
C PRO A 182 -9.47 -3.78 22.98
N LEU A 183 -9.25 -2.91 21.99
CA LEU A 183 -10.30 -2.38 21.13
C LEU A 183 -10.02 -2.72 19.69
N ILE A 184 -11.07 -2.89 18.91
CA ILE A 184 -11.02 -2.77 17.46
C ILE A 184 -11.75 -1.49 17.06
N ILE A 185 -11.20 -0.74 16.10
CA ILE A 185 -11.79 0.50 15.58
C ILE A 185 -11.98 0.42 14.08
N LYS A 186 -12.96 1.15 13.57
CA LYS A 186 -13.23 1.29 12.14
C LYS A 186 -12.58 2.57 11.62
N VAL A 187 -11.79 2.44 10.56
CA VAL A 187 -11.13 3.58 9.89
C VAL A 187 -11.32 3.47 8.38
N GLN A 188 -11.46 4.60 7.68
CA GLN A 188 -11.47 4.56 6.22
C GLN A 188 -10.12 4.02 5.75
N SER A 189 -10.17 2.99 4.91
CA SER A 189 -8.96 2.46 4.27
C SER A 189 -8.38 3.48 3.30
N ALA A 190 -7.15 3.24 2.89
CA ALA A 190 -6.47 4.03 1.87
C ALA A 190 -6.20 3.17 0.63
N ALA A 191 -5.83 3.82 -0.45
CA ALA A 191 -5.40 3.18 -1.69
C ALA A 191 -4.24 3.96 -2.31
N LEU A 192 -3.39 3.25 -3.03
CA LEU A 192 -2.38 3.87 -3.88
C LEU A 192 -2.26 3.15 -5.21
N GLY A 193 -1.75 3.85 -6.22
CA GLY A 193 -1.44 3.32 -7.54
C GLY A 193 -1.15 4.45 -8.50
N ASP A 194 -1.22 4.13 -9.79
CA ASP A 194 -1.57 5.00 -10.92
C ASP A 194 -1.01 4.39 -12.21
N TYR A 195 0.26 4.61 -12.56
CA TYR A 195 0.72 4.40 -13.94
C TYR A 195 2.18 3.96 -14.09
N VAL A 196 2.42 3.03 -15.03
CA VAL A 196 3.76 2.64 -15.50
C VAL A 196 3.83 2.87 -17.00
N TRP A 197 4.86 3.55 -17.50
CA TRP A 197 4.90 3.99 -18.90
C TRP A 197 6.26 3.87 -19.58
N GLU A 198 6.22 3.84 -20.91
CA GLU A 198 7.39 3.90 -21.78
C GLU A 198 7.79 5.37 -21.95
N ASP A 199 8.83 5.75 -21.22
CA ASP A 199 9.49 7.05 -21.32
C ASP A 199 10.41 7.02 -22.55
N THR A 200 9.89 7.51 -23.67
CA THR A 200 10.52 7.41 -24.99
C THR A 200 11.68 8.37 -25.17
N ASN A 201 11.74 9.44 -24.37
CA ASN A 201 12.78 10.47 -24.43
C ASN A 201 13.71 10.44 -23.20
N ALA A 202 13.46 9.55 -22.24
CA ALA A 202 14.21 9.33 -21.01
C ALA A 202 14.32 10.57 -20.10
N ASP A 203 13.34 11.47 -20.13
CA ASP A 203 13.34 12.70 -19.35
C ASP A 203 12.68 12.58 -17.96
N GLY A 204 11.98 11.48 -17.70
CA GLY A 204 11.30 11.20 -16.44
C GLY A 204 9.96 11.89 -16.26
N ILE A 205 9.37 12.45 -17.32
CA ILE A 205 8.08 13.12 -17.32
C ILE A 205 7.09 12.32 -18.18
N GLN A 206 5.84 12.18 -17.72
CA GLN A 206 4.77 11.56 -18.48
C GLN A 206 4.30 12.50 -19.61
N ASP A 207 4.79 12.25 -20.83
CA ASP A 207 4.41 12.99 -22.02
C ASP A 207 3.12 12.44 -22.67
N ALA A 208 2.36 13.32 -23.33
CA ALA A 208 1.06 12.95 -23.93
C ALA A 208 1.13 11.89 -25.04
N THR A 209 2.31 11.66 -25.62
CA THR A 209 2.54 10.65 -26.67
C THR A 209 3.03 9.31 -26.14
N GLU A 210 3.39 9.26 -24.86
CA GLU A 210 3.96 8.09 -24.21
C GLU A 210 2.88 7.14 -23.74
N LYS A 211 3.20 5.84 -23.76
CA LYS A 211 2.22 4.78 -23.59
C LYS A 211 2.47 4.01 -22.31
N GLY A 212 1.40 3.57 -21.68
CA GLY A 212 1.48 2.68 -20.55
C GLY A 212 2.08 1.33 -20.91
N ILE A 213 2.80 0.73 -19.96
CA ILE A 213 3.43 -0.59 -20.10
C ILE A 213 2.58 -1.61 -19.35
N ALA A 214 1.96 -2.52 -20.10
CA ALA A 214 1.20 -3.63 -19.52
C ALA A 214 2.08 -4.77 -19.01
N GLY A 215 1.60 -5.53 -18.03
CA GLY A 215 2.26 -6.75 -17.59
C GLY A 215 3.44 -6.55 -16.64
N VAL A 216 3.63 -5.35 -16.10
CA VAL A 216 4.69 -5.03 -15.15
C VAL A 216 4.29 -5.51 -13.77
N GLU A 217 5.13 -6.35 -13.15
CA GLU A 217 4.92 -6.76 -11.77
C GLU A 217 5.18 -5.58 -10.83
N VAL A 218 4.20 -5.28 -9.98
CA VAL A 218 4.28 -4.21 -8.98
C VAL A 218 4.07 -4.80 -7.60
N LYS A 219 4.95 -4.49 -6.65
CA LYS A 219 4.88 -4.97 -5.26
C LYS A 219 4.66 -3.80 -4.32
N LEU A 220 3.71 -3.96 -3.42
CA LEU A 220 3.58 -3.13 -2.23
C LEU A 220 4.42 -3.76 -1.13
N VAL A 221 5.37 -3.02 -0.59
CA VAL A 221 6.30 -3.52 0.43
C VAL A 221 6.32 -2.60 1.64
N ARG A 222 6.78 -3.13 2.78
CA ARG A 222 7.03 -2.37 3.99
C ARG A 222 8.43 -2.65 4.50
N ASP A 223 9.15 -1.58 4.80
CA ASP A 223 10.44 -1.64 5.49
C ASP A 223 10.21 -2.14 6.92
N LEU A 224 10.60 -3.38 7.21
CA LEU A 224 10.36 -4.04 8.49
C LEU A 224 11.50 -3.84 9.50
N ASN A 225 12.61 -3.22 9.09
CA ASN A 225 13.81 -3.05 9.88
C ASN A 225 14.21 -1.56 10.04
N ASN A 226 13.49 -0.65 9.39
CA ASN A 226 13.69 0.79 9.32
C ASN A 226 15.04 1.19 8.71
N ASP A 227 15.58 0.43 7.76
CA ASP A 227 16.85 0.69 7.09
C ASP A 227 16.72 1.41 5.73
N ASN A 228 15.49 1.74 5.34
CA ASN A 228 15.10 2.37 4.09
C ASN A 228 15.40 1.56 2.83
N LYS A 229 15.41 0.22 2.92
CA LYS A 229 15.61 -0.67 1.78
C LYS A 229 14.49 -1.70 1.68
N PHE A 230 14.44 -2.33 0.51
CA PHE A 230 13.65 -3.53 0.30
C PHE A 230 14.59 -4.74 0.43
N ASP A 231 14.39 -5.55 1.46
CA ASP A 231 15.25 -6.68 1.82
C ASP A 231 14.81 -8.02 1.19
N GLY A 232 13.61 -8.05 0.61
CA GLY A 232 13.12 -9.20 -0.15
C GLY A 232 11.73 -9.70 0.27
N PRO A 233 11.40 -10.97 0.00
CA PRO A 233 10.02 -11.46 0.05
C PRO A 233 9.28 -11.30 1.38
N ASN A 234 9.99 -11.24 2.51
CA ASN A 234 9.37 -11.10 3.83
C ASN A 234 8.74 -9.71 4.05
N GLU A 235 9.14 -8.72 3.26
CA GLU A 235 8.65 -7.34 3.31
C GLU A 235 7.51 -7.08 2.31
N VAL A 236 7.18 -8.06 1.46
CA VAL A 236 6.11 -7.93 0.47
C VAL A 236 4.76 -8.11 1.17
N LEU A 237 3.90 -7.10 1.04
CA LEU A 237 2.53 -7.12 1.55
C LEU A 237 1.55 -7.60 0.48
N GLN A 238 1.67 -7.07 -0.74
CA GLN A 238 0.79 -7.38 -1.87
C GLN A 238 1.58 -7.32 -3.18
N THR A 239 1.12 -8.08 -4.18
CA THR A 239 1.63 -8.02 -5.56
C THR A 239 0.47 -7.84 -6.51
N THR A 240 0.66 -7.01 -7.52
CA THR A 240 -0.26 -6.84 -8.65
C THR A 240 0.52 -6.78 -9.96
N THR A 241 -0.18 -6.63 -11.08
CA THR A 241 0.42 -6.46 -12.40
C THR A 241 -0.29 -5.34 -13.13
N THR A 242 0.46 -4.50 -13.85
CA THR A 242 -0.14 -3.39 -14.60
C THR A 242 -1.09 -3.89 -15.69
N GLY A 243 -2.21 -3.17 -15.83
CA GLY A 243 -3.23 -3.42 -16.84
C GLY A 243 -2.78 -3.01 -18.26
N PRO A 244 -3.67 -3.16 -19.25
CA PRO A 244 -3.34 -2.92 -20.67
C PRO A 244 -2.84 -1.51 -20.97
N ASN A 245 -3.20 -0.52 -20.15
CA ASN A 245 -2.76 0.86 -20.30
C ASN A 245 -1.73 1.23 -19.23
N GLY A 246 -1.01 0.27 -18.62
CA GLY A 246 0.00 0.58 -17.60
C GLY A 246 -0.55 0.88 -16.21
N GLU A 247 -1.87 0.81 -16.01
CA GLU A 247 -2.49 1.16 -14.74
C GLU A 247 -2.30 0.08 -13.67
N TYR A 248 -2.12 0.47 -12.40
CA TYR A 248 -2.13 -0.46 -11.28
C TYR A 248 -2.78 0.17 -10.04
N LYS A 249 -3.22 -0.67 -9.10
CA LYS A 249 -3.75 -0.20 -7.81
C LYS A 249 -3.58 -1.22 -6.69
N PHE A 250 -3.41 -0.71 -5.48
CA PHE A 250 -3.52 -1.42 -4.22
C PHE A 250 -4.62 -0.78 -3.37
N VAL A 251 -5.51 -1.61 -2.83
CA VAL A 251 -6.69 -1.19 -2.06
C VAL A 251 -6.69 -1.82 -0.67
N GLY A 252 -7.50 -1.27 0.23
CA GLY A 252 -7.62 -1.78 1.60
C GLY A 252 -6.38 -1.51 2.43
N LEU A 253 -5.64 -0.43 2.14
CA LEU A 253 -4.42 -0.09 2.85
C LEU A 253 -4.73 0.53 4.21
N THR A 254 -3.90 0.21 5.19
CA THR A 254 -3.96 0.80 6.53
C THR A 254 -3.42 2.23 6.50
N PRO A 255 -4.23 3.24 6.82
CA PRO A 255 -3.74 4.61 6.88
C PRO A 255 -2.67 4.77 7.98
N GLY A 256 -1.72 5.66 7.74
CA GLY A 256 -0.59 5.98 8.61
C GLY A 256 0.50 4.92 8.71
N ALA A 257 0.38 3.82 7.98
CA ALA A 257 1.44 2.86 7.82
C ALA A 257 2.42 3.30 6.73
N ASP A 258 3.69 2.89 6.86
CA ASP A 258 4.72 3.13 5.86
C ASP A 258 4.62 2.08 4.75
N TYR A 259 4.53 2.56 3.52
CA TYR A 259 4.52 1.76 2.30
C TYR A 259 5.64 2.18 1.35
N ARG A 260 6.08 1.26 0.51
CA ARG A 260 6.86 1.53 -0.70
C ARG A 260 6.31 0.71 -1.85
N VAL A 261 6.50 1.20 -3.06
CA VAL A 261 6.17 0.48 -4.28
C VAL A 261 7.46 0.08 -4.99
N VAL A 262 7.53 -1.19 -5.38
CA VAL A 262 8.65 -1.75 -6.13
C VAL A 262 8.13 -2.27 -7.46
N PHE A 263 8.67 -1.72 -8.54
CA PHE A 263 8.38 -2.10 -9.92
C PHE A 263 9.48 -3.00 -10.45
N SER A 264 9.11 -4.15 -11.00
CA SER A 264 10.06 -4.98 -11.75
C SER A 264 10.37 -4.33 -13.10
N THR A 265 11.63 -4.34 -13.54
CA THR A 265 11.99 -3.85 -14.88
C THR A 265 11.20 -4.60 -15.96
N PRO A 266 10.41 -3.91 -16.79
CA PRO A 266 9.60 -4.57 -17.82
C PRO A 266 10.48 -5.24 -18.88
N ASN A 267 10.00 -6.34 -19.46
CA ASN A 267 10.74 -7.04 -20.50
C ASN A 267 10.99 -6.15 -21.73
N GLY A 268 12.24 -6.07 -22.18
CA GLY A 268 12.64 -5.24 -23.32
C GLY A 268 12.92 -3.78 -22.98
N PHE A 269 13.00 -3.43 -21.70
CA PHE A 269 13.45 -2.13 -21.20
C PHE A 269 14.77 -2.28 -20.45
N ASP A 270 15.58 -1.23 -20.43
CA ASP A 270 16.92 -1.29 -19.86
C ASP A 270 16.97 -0.68 -18.45
N ASN A 271 16.32 0.47 -18.23
CA ASN A 271 16.37 1.20 -16.96
C ASN A 271 15.06 1.92 -16.63
N ALA A 272 14.88 2.24 -15.35
CA ALA A 272 13.87 3.18 -14.89
C ALA A 272 14.31 4.63 -15.15
N SER A 273 13.36 5.49 -15.46
CA SER A 273 13.57 6.91 -15.77
C SER A 273 14.10 7.71 -14.58
N PRO A 274 14.71 8.88 -14.84
CA PRO A 274 15.11 9.81 -13.79
C PRO A 274 13.95 10.12 -12.84
N ARG A 275 14.25 10.16 -11.55
CA ARG A 275 13.24 10.37 -10.50
C ARG A 275 12.96 11.84 -10.26
N HIS A 276 11.72 12.14 -9.89
CA HIS A 276 11.28 13.42 -9.34
C HIS A 276 11.54 14.62 -10.26
N ILE A 277 11.29 14.46 -11.56
CA ILE A 277 11.46 15.50 -12.56
C ILE A 277 10.10 16.13 -12.87
N GLY A 278 9.87 17.37 -12.42
CA GLY A 278 8.67 18.12 -12.79
C GLY A 278 7.53 18.02 -11.79
N ASP A 279 6.32 17.72 -12.28
CA ASP A 279 5.08 17.64 -11.50
C ASP A 279 4.95 16.24 -10.89
N ILE A 280 4.69 16.14 -9.59
CA ILE A 280 4.57 14.87 -8.85
C ILE A 280 3.47 13.96 -9.40
N ALA A 281 2.46 14.51 -10.07
CA ALA A 281 1.40 13.70 -10.69
C ALA A 281 1.79 13.15 -12.08
N LYS A 282 3.01 13.44 -12.55
CA LYS A 282 3.49 13.15 -13.90
C LYS A 282 4.99 12.84 -13.95
N ASP A 283 5.66 12.70 -12.82
CA ASP A 283 7.06 12.34 -12.79
C ASP A 283 7.21 10.83 -12.56
N SER A 284 8.45 10.36 -12.53
CA SER A 284 8.77 8.98 -12.18
C SER A 284 9.23 8.93 -10.72
N ASP A 285 8.70 7.97 -9.96
CA ASP A 285 9.25 7.54 -8.67
C ASP A 285 10.37 6.51 -8.85
N GLY A 286 10.65 6.10 -10.09
CA GLY A 286 11.64 5.09 -10.44
C GLY A 286 11.20 3.67 -10.07
N ALA A 287 12.12 2.71 -10.18
CA ALA A 287 11.81 1.30 -9.90
C ALA A 287 11.46 1.02 -8.42
N VAL A 288 11.84 1.91 -7.50
CA VAL A 288 11.53 1.82 -6.08
C VAL A 288 11.17 3.22 -5.59
N SER A 289 9.94 3.39 -5.10
CA SER A 289 9.45 4.67 -4.60
C SER A 289 10.12 5.07 -3.29
N ASP A 290 9.93 6.35 -2.91
CA ASP A 290 10.10 6.79 -1.53
C ASP A 290 9.06 6.15 -0.60
N ILE A 291 9.20 6.37 0.70
CA ILE A 291 8.19 5.95 1.68
C ILE A 291 6.93 6.78 1.47
N VAL A 292 5.81 6.09 1.35
CA VAL A 292 4.46 6.66 1.23
C VAL A 292 3.71 6.40 2.53
N VAL A 293 3.19 7.46 3.14
CA VAL A 293 2.30 7.39 4.31
C VAL A 293 0.96 7.98 3.90
N LEU A 294 -0.09 7.15 3.96
CA LEU A 294 -1.42 7.53 3.48
C LEU A 294 -2.32 8.01 4.63
N GLY A 295 -3.09 9.06 4.38
CA GLY A 295 -4.21 9.46 5.23
C GLY A 295 -5.39 8.49 5.15
N ALA A 296 -6.28 8.55 6.14
CA ALA A 296 -7.54 7.80 6.09
C ALA A 296 -8.41 8.30 4.93
N GLY A 297 -8.90 7.38 4.08
CA GLY A 297 -9.66 7.72 2.88
C GLY A 297 -8.83 8.30 1.73
N GLU A 298 -7.49 8.31 1.83
CA GLU A 298 -6.64 8.80 0.76
C GLU A 298 -6.52 7.79 -0.38
N TRP A 299 -6.82 8.24 -1.60
CA TRP A 299 -6.46 7.55 -2.84
C TRP A 299 -5.32 8.32 -3.51
N ASN A 300 -4.10 7.86 -3.28
CA ASN A 300 -2.90 8.46 -3.86
C ASN A 300 -2.68 7.93 -5.30
N LYS A 301 -2.55 8.86 -6.25
CA LYS A 301 -2.33 8.61 -7.68
C LYS A 301 -1.12 9.39 -8.19
N THR A 302 -0.03 9.30 -7.45
CA THR A 302 1.23 10.00 -7.79
C THR A 302 2.41 9.06 -7.61
N ILE A 303 2.17 7.75 -7.64
CA ILE A 303 3.23 6.75 -7.51
C ILE A 303 3.34 6.06 -8.87
N ASP A 304 4.30 6.50 -9.66
CA ASP A 304 4.41 6.14 -11.07
C ASP A 304 5.83 5.70 -11.44
N ALA A 305 5.97 4.91 -12.50
CA ALA A 305 7.30 4.50 -12.97
C ALA A 305 7.45 4.58 -14.50
N GLY A 306 8.36 5.45 -14.94
CA GLY A 306 8.81 5.49 -16.33
C GLY A 306 9.94 4.49 -16.56
N PHE A 307 9.93 3.83 -17.71
CA PHE A 307 11.02 2.97 -18.18
C PHE A 307 11.39 3.31 -19.61
N TYR A 308 12.69 3.28 -19.90
CA TYR A 308 13.22 3.60 -21.23
C TYR A 308 14.17 2.51 -21.74
N LYS A 309 14.46 2.58 -23.05
CA LYS A 309 15.38 1.70 -23.76
C LYS A 309 16.62 2.48 -24.14
N LEU A 310 17.78 1.84 -24.02
CA LEU A 310 19.04 2.40 -24.48
C LEU A 310 19.12 2.26 -26.00
N ALA A 311 19.60 3.31 -26.66
CA ALA A 311 19.90 3.30 -28.07
C ALA A 311 21.32 2.80 -28.33
N SER A 312 21.58 2.41 -29.58
CA SER A 312 22.92 2.19 -30.08
C SER A 312 23.08 2.87 -31.44
N LEU A 313 24.26 3.43 -31.69
CA LEU A 313 24.61 4.09 -32.93
C LEU A 313 25.88 3.46 -33.49
N GLY A 314 25.87 3.02 -34.73
CA GLY A 314 27.02 2.39 -35.36
C GLY A 314 26.82 2.17 -36.84
N ASP A 315 27.92 1.90 -37.52
CA ASP A 315 27.99 1.52 -38.93
C ASP A 315 29.42 1.02 -39.22
N ARG A 316 29.89 1.14 -40.46
CA ARG A 316 31.28 0.94 -40.88
C ARG A 316 31.88 2.18 -41.52
N VAL A 317 33.21 2.26 -41.48
CA VAL A 317 34.01 3.15 -42.33
C VAL A 317 34.58 2.34 -43.49
N TRP A 318 34.45 2.87 -44.70
CA TRP A 318 34.91 2.24 -45.93
C TRP A 318 35.78 3.19 -46.75
N VAL A 319 36.51 2.62 -47.72
CA VAL A 319 37.28 3.36 -48.72
C VAL A 319 36.39 3.53 -49.95
N ASP A 320 35.93 4.76 -50.19
CA ASP A 320 35.23 5.14 -51.42
C ASP A 320 36.25 5.17 -52.58
N ALA A 321 36.28 4.07 -53.35
CA ALA A 321 37.33 3.84 -54.34
C ALA A 321 37.04 4.53 -55.67
N ASN A 322 35.77 4.86 -55.93
CA ASN A 322 35.31 5.47 -57.17
C ASN A 322 34.85 6.93 -57.00
N ALA A 323 34.90 7.45 -55.77
CA ALA A 323 34.56 8.82 -55.37
C ALA A 323 33.09 9.21 -55.63
N ASN A 324 32.15 8.27 -55.48
CA ASN A 324 30.73 8.51 -55.73
C ASN A 324 29.89 8.79 -54.46
N GLY A 325 30.47 8.65 -53.26
CA GLY A 325 29.76 8.87 -52.00
C GLY A 325 28.71 7.80 -51.65
N VAL A 326 28.72 6.65 -52.31
CA VAL A 326 27.83 5.51 -52.07
C VAL A 326 28.66 4.35 -51.52
N GLN A 327 28.11 3.60 -50.56
CA GLN A 327 28.73 2.35 -50.12
C GLN A 327 28.52 1.26 -51.19
N ASP A 328 29.44 1.12 -52.12
CA ASP A 328 29.33 0.15 -53.20
C ASP A 328 29.75 -1.27 -52.77
N ALA A 329 29.15 -2.28 -53.42
CA ALA A 329 29.54 -3.66 -53.23
C ALA A 329 30.99 -3.88 -53.70
N GLY A 330 31.82 -4.41 -52.79
CA GLY A 330 33.24 -4.68 -53.05
C GLY A 330 34.19 -3.57 -52.56
N GLU A 331 33.68 -2.46 -52.04
CA GLU A 331 34.52 -1.43 -51.43
C GLU A 331 35.10 -1.88 -50.08
N ALA A 332 36.40 -1.68 -49.92
CA ALA A 332 37.15 -2.17 -48.79
C ALA A 332 36.77 -1.42 -47.50
N ASN A 333 36.72 -2.16 -46.40
CA ASN A 333 36.57 -1.60 -45.07
C ASN A 333 37.84 -0.88 -44.62
N LYS A 334 37.70 0.11 -43.74
CA LYS A 334 38.83 0.87 -43.21
C LYS A 334 38.96 0.70 -41.70
N GLU A 335 39.94 -0.11 -41.30
CA GLU A 335 40.37 -0.33 -39.92
C GLU A 335 41.18 0.85 -39.36
N GLY A 336 41.11 1.03 -38.04
CA GLY A 336 41.97 1.95 -37.29
C GLY A 336 41.51 3.42 -37.34
N VAL A 337 40.29 3.68 -37.80
CA VAL A 337 39.71 5.03 -37.81
C VAL A 337 39.11 5.32 -36.45
N THR A 338 39.53 6.43 -35.84
CA THR A 338 38.88 6.92 -34.61
C THR A 338 37.58 7.61 -34.98
N VAL A 339 36.48 7.14 -34.39
CA VAL A 339 35.13 7.71 -34.52
C VAL A 339 34.75 8.27 -33.15
N GLU A 340 34.36 9.53 -33.11
CA GLU A 340 33.99 10.24 -31.88
C GLU A 340 32.49 10.58 -31.91
N LEU A 341 31.81 10.34 -30.79
CA LEU A 341 30.40 10.63 -30.61
C LEU A 341 30.23 11.96 -29.88
N TYR A 342 29.38 12.85 -30.39
CA TYR A 342 29.09 14.16 -29.81
C TYR A 342 27.60 14.33 -29.55
N LYS A 343 27.24 15.16 -28.57
CA LYS A 343 25.87 15.68 -28.46
C LYS A 343 25.68 16.77 -29.52
N SER A 344 24.52 16.83 -30.14
CA SER A 344 24.21 17.91 -31.09
C SER A 344 24.30 19.30 -30.47
N SER A 345 24.07 19.40 -29.16
CA SER A 345 24.21 20.63 -28.36
C SER A 345 25.66 21.03 -28.06
N ASP A 346 26.62 20.11 -28.16
CA ASP A 346 28.05 20.37 -27.92
C ASP A 346 28.92 19.50 -28.84
N LEU A 347 29.42 20.12 -29.91
CA LEU A 347 30.33 19.50 -30.86
C LEU A 347 31.82 19.71 -30.51
N THR A 348 32.12 20.24 -29.32
CA THR A 348 33.50 20.53 -28.90
C THR A 348 34.08 19.47 -27.97
N THR A 349 33.22 18.75 -27.24
CA THR A 349 33.62 17.69 -26.31
C THR A 349 32.97 16.37 -26.72
N PRO A 350 33.74 15.34 -27.11
CA PRO A 350 33.17 14.04 -27.40
C PRO A 350 32.62 13.40 -26.13
N ILE A 351 31.46 12.75 -26.23
CA ILE A 351 30.90 11.89 -25.19
C ILE A 351 31.82 10.68 -24.98
N THR A 352 32.24 10.06 -26.09
CA THR A 352 33.07 8.86 -26.12
C THR A 352 33.67 8.66 -27.53
N SER A 353 34.58 7.71 -27.68
CA SER A 353 35.22 7.36 -28.95
C SER A 353 35.33 5.85 -29.15
N GLN A 354 35.30 5.40 -30.40
CA GLN A 354 35.56 4.03 -30.82
C GLN A 354 36.63 4.01 -31.92
N VAL A 355 37.33 2.90 -32.08
CA VAL A 355 38.24 2.68 -33.20
C VAL A 355 37.67 1.58 -34.09
N THR A 356 37.60 1.81 -35.40
CA THR A 356 37.01 0.83 -36.32
C THR A 356 37.79 -0.47 -36.36
N GLY A 357 37.05 -1.58 -36.35
CA GLY A 357 37.61 -2.93 -36.48
C GLY A 357 38.15 -3.24 -37.87
N SER A 358 38.68 -4.46 -38.06
CA SER A 358 39.19 -4.94 -39.35
C SER A 358 38.12 -5.05 -40.44
N ASP A 359 36.85 -5.15 -40.04
CA ASP A 359 35.66 -5.05 -40.89
C ASP A 359 35.16 -3.60 -41.05
N GLY A 360 35.91 -2.62 -40.56
CA GLY A 360 35.57 -1.20 -40.60
C GLY A 360 34.46 -0.79 -39.64
N ALA A 361 33.88 -1.73 -38.88
CA ALA A 361 32.72 -1.45 -38.04
C ALA A 361 33.07 -0.64 -36.80
N TYR A 362 32.15 0.21 -36.36
CA TYR A 362 32.14 0.88 -35.07
C TYR A 362 30.73 0.84 -34.49
N LYS A 363 30.62 0.80 -33.15
CA LYS A 363 29.33 0.83 -32.47
C LYS A 363 29.45 1.49 -31.10
N PHE A 364 28.60 2.46 -30.84
CA PHE A 364 28.33 3.05 -29.54
C PHE A 364 27.08 2.38 -28.97
N THR A 365 27.17 1.86 -27.75
CA THR A 365 26.05 1.28 -26.99
C THR A 365 25.69 2.18 -25.82
N ASP A 366 24.60 1.83 -25.13
CA ASP A 366 24.21 2.45 -23.86
C ASP A 366 23.93 3.95 -23.97
N LEU A 367 23.32 4.36 -25.10
CA LEU A 367 22.98 5.76 -25.37
C LEU A 367 21.58 6.09 -24.81
N VAL A 368 21.46 7.30 -24.27
CA VAL A 368 20.22 7.93 -23.78
C VAL A 368 19.94 9.17 -24.63
#